data_AF-A0A2V5PH71-F1
#
_entry.id   AF-A0A2V5PH71-F1
#
_cell.length_a   1.000
_cell.length_b   1.000
_cell.length_c   1.000
_cell.angle_alpha   90.00
_cell.angle_beta   90.00
_cell.angle_gamma   90.00
#
_symmetry.space_group_name_H-M   'P 1'
#
loop_
_entity.id
_entity.type
_entity.pdbx_description
1 polymer ?
#
loop_
_entity_poly.entity_id
_entity_poly.type
_entity_poly.pdbx_seq_one_letter_code
_entity_poly.pdbx_strand_id
1 'polypeptide(L)'
;MVLEAQGESPAAQEALEKLCRTYWRPIYSFVRRHGARAEDAEDLTQGFFALLLERKDLNTVRKEKGRLRSYLLASVKHFLTDEARHAMAVKRGKGQWLIPFEEIRERERIDVERSDRLTADQIYERRWAFTVLEQVMTRLRDEYRSAGNVRFFDQMKKMLMDEAGRPSQAQMASEFDMTENAVKQAFYRFRQRYQALLREEISHTVAMPSDIEDELRYLIAVVRA
;
A
#
# COMPACT_ATOMS: atom_id res chain seq x y z
N MET A 1 6.40 12.94 2.03
CA MET A 1 5.29 12.32 2.79
C MET A 1 5.61 12.02 4.25
N VAL A 2 6.44 11.03 4.61
CA VAL A 2 6.70 10.69 6.05
C VAL A 2 7.39 11.81 6.82
N LEU A 3 8.42 12.44 6.23
CA LEU A 3 9.13 13.56 6.87
C LEU A 3 8.28 14.84 6.92
N GLU A 4 7.40 15.04 5.95
CA GLU A 4 6.53 16.22 5.88
C GLU A 4 5.34 16.09 6.84
N ALA A 5 4.79 14.88 7.01
CA ALA A 5 3.65 14.60 7.89
C ALA A 5 3.94 14.74 9.41
N GLN A 6 5.16 15.17 9.78
CA GLN A 6 5.58 15.34 11.18
C GLN A 6 5.24 16.72 11.76
N GLY A 7 4.83 17.68 10.92
CA GLY A 7 4.52 19.06 11.33
C GLY A 7 3.03 19.36 11.50
N GLU A 8 2.72 20.61 11.85
CA GLU A 8 1.35 21.14 11.90
C GLU A 8 1.04 22.06 10.69
N SER A 9 1.94 22.11 9.71
CA SER A 9 1.75 22.92 8.51
C SER A 9 0.65 22.32 7.61
N PRO A 10 0.03 23.12 6.73
CA PRO A 10 -0.90 22.61 5.72
C PRO A 10 -0.28 21.48 4.87
N ALA A 11 1.00 21.59 4.53
CA ALA A 11 1.73 20.55 3.80
C ALA A 11 1.89 19.25 4.61
N ALA A 12 2.02 19.35 5.94
CA ALA A 12 2.07 18.18 6.82
C ALA A 12 0.72 17.47 6.89
N GLN A 13 -0.38 18.22 6.98
CA GLN A 13 -1.74 17.68 6.97
C GLN A 13 -2.05 16.98 5.64
N GLU A 14 -1.67 17.58 4.50
CA GLU A 14 -1.83 16.99 3.18
C GLU A 14 -1.01 15.69 3.03
N ALA A 15 0.24 15.69 3.51
CA ALA A 15 1.09 14.51 3.50
C ALA A 15 0.51 13.38 4.37
N LEU A 16 -0.09 13.73 5.51
CA LEU A 16 -0.73 12.80 6.43
C LEU A 16 -2.04 12.22 5.87
N GLU A 17 -2.85 13.04 5.21
CA GLU A 17 -4.05 12.59 4.49
C GLU A 17 -3.68 11.62 3.37
N LYS A 18 -2.68 11.97 2.55
CA LYS A 18 -2.16 11.09 1.49
C LYS A 18 -1.71 9.75 2.09
N LEU A 19 -1.03 9.75 3.23
CA LEU A 19 -0.61 8.54 3.93
C LEU A 19 -1.80 7.70 4.37
N CYS A 20 -2.79 8.30 5.04
CA CYS A 20 -3.98 7.58 5.50
C CYS A 20 -4.73 6.94 4.32
N ARG A 21 -4.95 7.68 3.23
CA ARG A 21 -5.59 7.16 2.01
C ARG A 21 -4.80 6.00 1.38
N THR A 22 -3.48 6.07 1.39
CA THR A 22 -2.59 5.04 0.86
C THR A 22 -2.64 3.76 1.68
N TYR A 23 -2.59 3.87 3.01
CA TYR A 23 -2.47 2.72 3.90
C TYR A 23 -3.82 2.19 4.41
N TRP A 24 -4.92 2.89 4.15
CA TRP A 24 -6.27 2.45 4.53
C TRP A 24 -6.58 1.02 4.08
N ARG A 25 -6.46 0.77 2.77
CA ARG A 25 -6.80 -0.54 2.18
C ARG A 25 -5.88 -1.68 2.67
N PRO A 26 -4.55 -1.51 2.73
CA PRO A 26 -3.67 -2.50 3.35
C PRO A 26 -4.07 -2.84 4.79
N ILE A 27 -4.35 -1.84 5.62
CA ILE A 27 -4.68 -2.03 7.03
C ILE A 27 -6.05 -2.68 7.20
N TYR A 28 -7.07 -2.21 6.49
CA TYR A 28 -8.38 -2.86 6.48
C TYR A 28 -8.31 -4.34 6.10
N SER A 29 -7.53 -4.67 5.06
CA SER A 29 -7.36 -6.06 4.62
C SER A 29 -6.67 -6.92 5.68
N PHE A 30 -5.69 -6.35 6.39
CA PHE A 30 -5.04 -6.98 7.54
C PHE A 30 -6.05 -7.28 8.64
N VAL A 31 -6.83 -6.28 9.06
CA VAL A 31 -7.82 -6.38 10.14
C VAL A 31 -8.90 -7.42 9.81
N ARG A 32 -9.42 -7.41 8.57
CA ARG A 32 -10.35 -8.44 8.06
C ARG A 32 -9.76 -9.84 8.16
N ARG A 33 -8.51 -10.04 7.75
CA ARG A 33 -7.84 -11.35 7.82
C ARG A 33 -7.51 -11.76 9.26
N HIS A 34 -7.35 -10.80 10.16
CA HIS A 34 -7.09 -11.04 11.58
C HIS A 34 -8.33 -11.56 12.34
N GLY A 35 -9.50 -11.63 11.69
CA GLY A 35 -10.71 -12.24 12.24
C GLY A 35 -11.83 -11.25 12.60
N ALA A 36 -11.70 -9.97 12.23
CA ALA A 36 -12.77 -9.00 12.41
C ALA A 36 -13.84 -9.15 11.31
N ARG A 37 -15.12 -9.06 11.70
CA ARG A 37 -16.25 -8.98 10.76
C ARG A 37 -16.13 -7.70 9.92
N ALA A 38 -16.86 -7.64 8.80
CA ALA A 38 -16.75 -6.52 7.86
C ALA A 38 -16.96 -5.14 8.50
N GLU A 39 -18.02 -5.01 9.32
CA GLU A 39 -18.39 -3.79 10.04
C GLU A 39 -17.35 -3.45 11.11
N ASP A 40 -17.02 -4.42 11.97
CA ASP A 40 -16.01 -4.24 13.03
C ASP A 40 -14.63 -3.87 12.45
N ALA A 41 -14.27 -4.41 11.28
CA ALA A 41 -12.99 -4.13 10.65
C ALA A 41 -12.89 -2.71 10.10
N GLU A 42 -13.99 -2.14 9.64
CA GLU A 42 -14.04 -0.74 9.21
C GLU A 42 -13.83 0.17 10.42
N ASP A 43 -14.59 -0.06 11.49
CA ASP A 43 -14.50 0.71 12.74
C ASP A 43 -13.11 0.60 13.37
N LEU A 44 -12.54 -0.60 13.45
CA LEU A 44 -11.18 -0.81 13.96
C LEU A 44 -10.13 -0.11 13.09
N THR A 45 -10.32 -0.09 11.78
CA THR A 45 -9.41 0.64 10.87
C THR A 45 -9.55 2.15 11.09
N GLN A 46 -10.78 2.66 11.25
CA GLN A 46 -11.04 4.09 11.54
C GLN A 46 -10.41 4.48 12.88
N GLY A 47 -10.65 3.71 13.92
CA GLY A 47 -10.10 3.92 15.26
C GLY A 47 -8.58 3.88 15.27
N PHE A 48 -7.96 2.95 14.53
CA PHE A 48 -6.51 2.89 14.39
C PHE A 48 -5.95 4.20 13.80
N PHE A 49 -6.50 4.68 12.67
CA PHE A 49 -6.04 5.92 12.07
C PHE A 49 -6.34 7.15 12.95
N ALA A 50 -7.49 7.20 13.61
CA ALA A 50 -7.82 8.27 14.55
C ALA A 50 -6.78 8.36 15.69
N LEU A 51 -6.43 7.22 16.29
CA LEU A 51 -5.41 7.16 17.34
C LEU A 51 -4.02 7.51 16.83
N LEU A 52 -3.65 7.04 15.63
CA LEU A 52 -2.39 7.36 14.97
C LEU A 52 -2.24 8.89 14.76
N LEU A 53 -3.33 9.54 14.34
CA LEU A 53 -3.40 11.00 14.15
C LEU A 53 -3.31 11.74 15.48
N GLU A 54 -4.05 11.29 16.50
CA GLU A 54 -4.08 11.91 17.83
C GLU A 54 -2.71 11.89 18.52
N ARG A 55 -2.02 10.75 18.46
CA ARG A 55 -0.73 10.58 19.14
C ARG A 55 0.45 11.23 18.43
N LYS A 56 0.28 11.70 17.19
CA LYS A 56 1.38 12.18 16.32
C LYS A 56 2.52 11.15 16.22
N ASP A 57 2.18 9.86 16.24
CA ASP A 57 3.14 8.77 16.46
C ASP A 57 4.10 8.54 15.28
N LEU A 58 3.94 9.26 14.15
CA LEU A 58 4.85 9.20 13.00
C LEU A 58 6.29 9.64 13.34
N ASN A 59 6.51 10.32 14.46
CA ASN A 59 7.85 10.61 14.98
C ASN A 59 8.62 9.33 15.38
N THR A 60 7.92 8.24 15.70
CA THR A 60 8.50 6.96 16.11
C THR A 60 9.02 6.14 14.92
N VAL A 61 8.50 6.35 13.71
CA VAL A 61 8.97 5.72 12.45
C VAL A 61 10.48 5.90 12.25
N ARG A 62 11.02 7.05 12.69
CA ARG A 62 12.45 7.38 12.60
C ARG A 62 13.32 6.55 13.56
N LYS A 63 12.76 6.08 14.68
CA LYS A 63 13.46 5.31 15.71
C LYS A 63 13.54 3.82 15.38
N GLU A 64 12.55 3.27 14.67
CA GLU A 64 12.45 1.82 14.39
C GLU A 64 13.14 1.36 13.09
N LYS A 65 14.27 1.96 12.68
CA LYS A 65 14.94 1.64 11.41
C LYS A 65 14.01 1.76 10.17
N GLY A 66 13.20 2.82 10.17
CA GLY A 66 13.10 3.72 9.02
C GLY A 66 12.16 3.36 7.87
N ARG A 67 11.21 2.44 8.02
CA ARG A 67 10.21 2.14 6.96
C ARG A 67 8.80 2.28 7.47
N LEU A 68 8.01 3.14 6.84
CA LEU A 68 6.63 3.38 7.23
C LEU A 68 5.76 2.11 7.19
N ARG A 69 5.97 1.25 6.17
CA ARG A 69 5.23 0.01 6.00
C ARG A 69 5.35 -0.91 7.22
N SER A 70 6.57 -1.14 7.69
CA SER A 70 6.84 -2.02 8.82
C SER A 70 6.32 -1.44 10.12
N TYR A 71 6.52 -0.13 10.31
CA TYR A 71 6.00 0.59 11.46
C TYR A 71 4.47 0.46 11.56
N LEU A 72 3.74 0.78 10.49
CA LEU A 72 2.26 0.72 10.50
C LEU A 72 1.75 -0.71 10.75
N LEU A 73 2.44 -1.73 10.22
CA LEU A 73 2.08 -3.13 10.49
C LEU A 73 2.29 -3.50 11.97
N ALA A 74 3.37 -3.05 12.58
CA ALA A 74 3.60 -3.26 14.01
C ALA A 74 2.57 -2.50 14.86
N SER A 75 2.32 -1.22 14.54
CA SER A 75 1.37 -0.37 15.25
C SER A 75 -0.06 -0.92 15.19
N VAL A 76 -0.54 -1.39 14.04
CA VAL A 76 -1.90 -1.96 13.96
C VAL A 76 -2.02 -3.25 14.77
N LYS A 77 -0.98 -4.10 14.79
CA LYS A 77 -0.98 -5.32 15.63
C LYS A 77 -1.09 -4.99 17.12
N HIS A 78 -0.35 -3.98 17.57
CA HIS A 78 -0.43 -3.50 18.94
C HIS A 78 -1.81 -2.92 19.26
N PHE A 79 -2.35 -2.08 18.37
CA PHE A 79 -3.70 -1.52 18.50
C PHE A 79 -4.77 -2.61 18.65
N LEU A 80 -4.79 -3.62 17.77
CA LEU A 80 -5.79 -4.70 17.86
C LEU A 80 -5.65 -5.53 19.15
N THR A 81 -4.42 -5.73 19.63
CA THR A 81 -4.18 -6.42 20.89
C THR A 81 -4.73 -5.62 22.08
N ASP A 82 -4.54 -4.30 22.08
CA ASP A 82 -5.04 -3.42 23.13
C ASP A 82 -6.57 -3.31 23.10
N GLU A 83 -7.19 -3.19 21.92
CA GLU A 83 -8.65 -3.23 21.75
C GLU A 83 -9.27 -4.53 22.29
N ALA A 84 -8.66 -5.68 21.99
CA ALA A 84 -9.11 -6.97 22.53
C ALA A 84 -9.02 -7.00 24.07
N ARG A 85 -7.94 -6.47 24.65
CA ARG A 85 -7.76 -6.35 26.12
C ARG A 85 -8.80 -5.43 26.75
N HIS A 86 -9.08 -4.28 26.14
CA HIS A 86 -10.09 -3.32 26.59
C HIS A 86 -11.50 -3.93 26.57
N ALA A 87 -11.88 -4.58 25.46
CA ALA A 87 -13.15 -5.28 25.35
C ALA A 87 -13.32 -6.36 26.43
N MET A 88 -12.26 -7.13 26.73
CA MET A 88 -12.27 -8.12 27.82
C MET A 88 -12.32 -7.48 29.21
N ALA A 89 -11.68 -6.34 29.44
CA ALA A 89 -11.73 -5.61 30.71
C ALA A 89 -13.13 -5.03 30.97
N VAL A 90 -13.78 -4.45 29.96
CA VAL A 90 -15.16 -3.92 30.04
C VAL A 90 -16.16 -5.04 30.34
N LYS A 91 -16.01 -6.22 29.71
CA LYS A 91 -16.85 -7.40 30.00
C LYS A 91 -16.65 -7.93 31.42
N ARG A 92 -15.40 -7.95 31.92
CA ARG A 92 -15.08 -8.30 33.33
C ARG A 92 -15.64 -7.30 34.34
N GLY A 93 -15.61 -6.00 34.03
CA GLY A 93 -16.21 -4.95 34.86
C GLY A 93 -17.74 -5.02 34.95
N LYS A 94 -18.40 -5.76 34.04
CA LYS A 94 -19.84 -6.05 34.06
C LYS A 94 -20.20 -7.40 34.68
N GLY A 95 -19.26 -8.08 35.36
CA GLY A 95 -19.53 -9.31 36.13
C GLY A 95 -19.79 -10.56 35.29
N GLN A 96 -19.56 -10.54 33.98
CA GLN A 96 -19.63 -11.75 33.15
C GLN A 96 -18.26 -12.42 33.07
N TRP A 97 -18.15 -13.61 33.68
CA TRP A 97 -16.98 -14.47 33.53
C TRP A 97 -17.01 -15.10 32.14
N LEU A 98 -15.98 -14.88 31.33
CA LEU A 98 -15.87 -15.48 30.00
C LEU A 98 -14.64 -16.38 29.93
N ILE A 99 -14.90 -17.58 29.40
CA ILE A 99 -13.99 -18.70 29.17
C ILE A 99 -12.77 -18.23 28.34
N PRO A 100 -11.56 -18.77 28.59
CA PRO A 100 -10.36 -18.44 27.83
C PRO A 100 -10.54 -18.58 26.31
N PHE A 101 -9.92 -17.63 25.60
CA PHE A 101 -10.04 -17.35 24.17
C PHE A 101 -9.33 -18.41 23.31
N GLU A 102 -9.84 -19.65 23.26
CA GLU A 102 -9.44 -20.65 22.26
C GLU A 102 -10.53 -20.96 21.21
N GLU A 103 -11.75 -20.46 21.39
CA GLU A 103 -12.92 -20.80 20.54
C GLU A 103 -13.24 -19.81 19.40
N ILE A 104 -12.28 -18.98 18.97
CA ILE A 104 -12.47 -18.06 17.80
C ILE A 104 -11.69 -18.55 16.56
N ARG A 105 -11.27 -19.82 16.54
CA ARG A 105 -10.56 -20.39 15.39
C ARG A 105 -11.42 -21.23 14.44
N GLU A 106 -12.70 -21.44 14.74
CA GLU A 106 -13.49 -22.50 14.08
C GLU A 106 -14.77 -22.04 13.36
N ARG A 107 -15.09 -20.74 13.27
CA ARG A 107 -16.43 -20.32 12.79
C ARG A 107 -16.58 -19.45 11.55
N GLU A 108 -15.54 -19.23 10.73
CA GLU A 108 -15.75 -18.68 9.38
C GLU A 108 -14.81 -19.34 8.35
N ARG A 109 -15.10 -20.62 8.05
CA ARG A 109 -14.55 -21.36 6.90
C ARG A 109 -15.27 -21.04 5.58
N ILE A 110 -15.94 -19.88 5.47
CA ILE A 110 -16.86 -19.58 4.37
C ILE A 110 -16.58 -18.16 3.84
N ASP A 111 -15.43 -17.98 3.17
CA ASP A 111 -15.26 -17.13 1.96
C ASP A 111 -13.84 -17.29 1.35
N VAL A 112 -13.28 -18.51 1.43
CA VAL A 112 -11.84 -18.73 1.26
C VAL A 112 -11.54 -19.71 0.14
N GLU A 113 -11.79 -19.34 -1.11
CA GLU A 113 -11.43 -20.23 -2.24
C GLU A 113 -10.30 -19.74 -3.14
N ARG A 114 -9.65 -18.60 -2.83
CA ARG A 114 -8.31 -18.25 -3.38
C ARG A 114 -7.32 -17.58 -2.42
N SER A 115 -7.79 -17.11 -1.25
CA SER A 115 -6.98 -16.39 -0.25
C SER A 115 -6.28 -17.31 0.77
N ASP A 116 -6.38 -18.63 0.62
CA ASP A 116 -6.14 -19.59 1.72
C ASP A 116 -4.66 -19.86 2.08
N ARG A 117 -3.70 -19.33 1.31
CA ARG A 117 -2.26 -19.52 1.59
C ARG A 117 -1.57 -18.34 2.26
N LEU A 118 -2.19 -17.17 2.27
CA LEU A 118 -1.53 -15.95 2.74
C LEU A 118 -1.91 -15.60 4.18
N THR A 119 -0.90 -15.27 4.97
CA THR A 119 -1.06 -14.69 6.31
C THR A 119 -1.58 -13.26 6.22
N ALA A 120 -2.12 -12.71 7.32
CA ALA A 120 -2.57 -11.32 7.37
C ALA A 120 -1.43 -10.34 6.99
N ASP A 121 -0.21 -10.61 7.46
CA ASP A 121 1.00 -9.87 7.11
C ASP A 121 1.25 -9.87 5.59
N GLN A 122 1.20 -11.05 4.95
CA GLN A 122 1.42 -11.16 3.50
C GLN A 122 0.33 -10.45 2.69
N ILE A 123 -0.92 -10.46 3.16
CA ILE A 123 -2.01 -9.72 2.52
C ILE A 123 -1.75 -8.21 2.64
N TYR A 124 -1.39 -7.73 3.83
CA TYR A 124 -1.02 -6.33 4.05
C TYR A 124 0.12 -5.91 3.11
N GLU A 125 1.19 -6.69 3.05
CA GLU A 125 2.37 -6.40 2.24
C GLU A 125 2.04 -6.37 0.75
N ARG A 126 1.28 -7.34 0.24
CA ARG A 126 0.84 -7.35 -1.17
C ARG A 126 -0.05 -6.16 -1.49
N ARG A 127 -1.03 -5.86 -0.62
CA ARG A 127 -1.93 -4.71 -0.81
C ARG A 127 -1.17 -3.39 -0.80
N TRP A 128 -0.19 -3.25 0.09
CA TRP A 128 0.71 -2.10 0.11
C TRP A 128 1.45 -1.97 -1.23
N ALA A 129 2.12 -3.05 -1.68
CA ALA A 129 2.89 -3.02 -2.91
C ALA A 129 2.04 -2.62 -4.12
N PHE A 130 0.85 -3.21 -4.28
CA PHE A 130 -0.07 -2.83 -5.36
C PHE A 130 -0.53 -1.38 -5.27
N THR A 131 -0.77 -0.87 -4.07
CA THR A 131 -1.18 0.54 -3.90
C THR A 131 -0.07 1.50 -4.33
N VAL A 132 1.18 1.22 -3.96
CA VAL A 132 2.34 2.03 -4.41
C VAL A 132 2.47 1.97 -5.93
N LEU A 133 2.37 0.79 -6.53
CA LEU A 133 2.45 0.64 -7.99
C LEU A 133 1.33 1.39 -8.72
N GLU A 134 0.11 1.34 -8.20
CA GLU A 134 -1.05 2.05 -8.76
C GLU A 134 -0.88 3.57 -8.69
N GLN A 135 -0.35 4.09 -7.58
CA GLN A 135 -0.05 5.52 -7.44
C GLN A 135 1.00 6.00 -8.45
N VAL A 136 2.10 5.24 -8.59
CA VAL A 136 3.16 5.54 -9.56
C VAL A 136 2.60 5.52 -10.99
N MET A 137 1.78 4.52 -11.32
CA MET A 137 1.17 4.41 -12.63
C MET A 137 0.18 5.54 -12.91
N THR A 138 -0.58 5.98 -11.90
CA THR A 138 -1.49 7.12 -12.00
C THR A 138 -0.73 8.42 -12.23
N ARG A 139 0.33 8.66 -11.46
CA ARG A 139 1.20 9.83 -11.63
C ARG A 139 1.85 9.88 -13.01
N LEU A 140 2.36 8.75 -13.49
CA LEU A 140 2.90 8.64 -14.86
C LEU A 140 1.83 8.95 -15.91
N ARG A 141 0.60 8.44 -15.73
CA ARG A 141 -0.52 8.74 -16.61
C ARG A 141 -0.82 10.23 -16.67
N ASP A 142 -0.79 10.91 -15.53
CA ASP A 142 -1.10 12.33 -15.43
C ASP A 142 -0.01 13.20 -16.09
N GLU A 143 1.27 12.82 -16.00
CA GLU A 143 2.35 13.46 -16.77
C GLU A 143 2.09 13.36 -18.28
N TYR A 144 1.79 12.17 -18.78
CA TYR A 144 1.46 11.97 -20.19
C TYR A 144 0.15 12.66 -20.60
N ARG A 145 -0.81 12.78 -19.68
CA ARG A 145 -2.04 13.54 -19.91
C ARG A 145 -1.78 15.03 -20.09
N SER A 146 -0.96 15.62 -19.22
CA SER A 146 -0.59 17.03 -19.34
C SER A 146 0.17 17.34 -20.64
N ALA A 147 0.90 16.36 -21.17
CA ALA A 147 1.60 16.47 -22.44
C ALA A 147 0.74 16.13 -23.68
N GLY A 148 -0.57 15.86 -23.52
CA GLY A 148 -1.47 15.48 -24.61
C GLY A 148 -1.28 14.05 -25.15
N ASN A 149 -0.47 13.23 -24.48
CA ASN A 149 0.01 11.92 -24.96
C ASN A 149 -0.61 10.73 -24.22
N VAL A 150 -1.87 10.83 -23.78
CA VAL A 150 -2.57 9.76 -23.02
C VAL A 150 -2.65 8.45 -23.81
N ARG A 151 -2.97 8.52 -25.10
CA ARG A 151 -3.04 7.33 -25.97
C ARG A 151 -1.69 6.59 -26.04
N PHE A 152 -0.60 7.35 -26.09
CA PHE A 152 0.75 6.78 -26.08
C PHE A 152 1.05 6.09 -24.75
N PHE A 153 0.67 6.71 -23.62
CA PHE A 153 0.76 6.09 -22.30
C PHE A 153 -0.01 4.77 -22.23
N ASP A 154 -1.29 4.77 -22.65
CA ASP A 154 -2.14 3.59 -22.56
C ASP A 154 -1.53 2.41 -23.33
N GLN A 155 -0.85 2.67 -24.45
CA GLN A 155 -0.18 1.60 -25.16
C GLN A 155 1.16 1.18 -24.53
N MET A 156 2.00 2.11 -24.09
CA MET A 156 3.23 1.77 -23.38
C MET A 156 2.94 0.95 -22.12
N LYS A 157 1.83 1.24 -21.43
CA LYS A 157 1.32 0.45 -20.29
C LYS A 157 0.98 -0.98 -20.70
N LYS A 158 0.26 -1.21 -21.81
CA LYS A 158 -0.02 -2.57 -22.32
C LYS A 158 1.27 -3.33 -22.64
N MET A 159 2.28 -2.65 -23.18
CA MET A 159 3.59 -3.27 -23.44
C MET A 159 4.34 -3.67 -22.17
N LEU A 160 4.05 -3.02 -21.03
CA LEU A 160 4.66 -3.32 -19.73
C LEU A 160 3.99 -4.51 -19.03
N MET A 161 2.67 -4.65 -19.16
CA MET A 161 1.87 -5.62 -18.38
C MET A 161 1.83 -7.05 -18.96
N ASP A 162 2.54 -7.31 -20.07
CA ASP A 162 2.59 -8.60 -20.78
C ASP A 162 1.21 -9.25 -20.95
N GLU A 163 0.19 -8.42 -21.19
CA GLU A 163 -1.20 -8.84 -21.35
C GLU A 163 -1.43 -9.50 -22.72
N ALA A 164 -2.41 -10.40 -22.80
CA ALA A 164 -2.92 -10.90 -24.07
C ALA A 164 -3.40 -9.72 -24.93
N GLY A 165 -2.79 -9.53 -26.11
CA GLY A 165 -2.99 -8.34 -26.94
C GLY A 165 -1.88 -7.29 -26.84
N ARG A 166 -0.69 -7.67 -26.34
CA ARG A 166 0.52 -6.86 -26.39
C ARG A 166 0.75 -6.33 -27.83
N PRO A 167 0.80 -5.00 -28.01
CA PRO A 167 0.99 -4.42 -29.32
C PRO A 167 2.42 -4.64 -29.79
N SER A 168 2.58 -5.01 -31.06
CA SER A 168 3.89 -5.14 -31.66
C SER A 168 4.55 -3.77 -31.81
N GLN A 169 5.88 -3.75 -31.85
CA GLN A 169 6.62 -2.51 -32.09
C GLN A 169 6.27 -1.90 -33.46
N ALA A 170 5.95 -2.74 -34.44
CA ALA A 170 5.47 -2.34 -35.76
C ALA A 170 4.08 -1.67 -35.71
N GLN A 171 3.15 -2.22 -34.93
CA GLN A 171 1.82 -1.60 -34.73
C GLN A 171 1.95 -0.22 -34.09
N MET A 172 2.84 -0.08 -33.10
CA MET A 172 3.12 1.20 -32.46
C MET A 172 3.80 2.21 -33.36
N ALA A 173 4.76 1.73 -34.18
CA ALA A 173 5.42 2.54 -35.19
C ALA A 173 4.38 3.13 -36.16
N SER A 174 3.45 2.31 -36.65
CA SER A 174 2.37 2.76 -37.52
C SER A 174 1.36 3.68 -36.84
N GLU A 175 0.96 3.40 -35.58
CA GLU A 175 -0.06 4.20 -34.88
C GLU A 175 0.43 5.61 -34.53
N PHE A 176 1.71 5.76 -34.21
CA PHE A 176 2.30 7.01 -33.74
C PHE A 176 3.20 7.70 -34.77
N ASP A 177 3.23 7.22 -36.01
CA ASP A 177 4.10 7.72 -37.09
C ASP A 177 5.58 7.76 -36.67
N MET A 178 6.04 6.64 -36.11
CA MET A 178 7.40 6.46 -35.57
C MET A 178 8.10 5.31 -36.28
N THR A 179 9.43 5.28 -36.23
CA THR A 179 10.18 4.05 -36.56
C THR A 179 10.12 3.06 -35.41
N GLU A 180 10.25 1.75 -35.68
CA GLU A 180 10.32 0.74 -34.61
C GLU A 180 11.46 1.02 -33.61
N ASN A 181 12.59 1.56 -34.10
CA ASN A 181 13.68 1.97 -33.22
C ASN A 181 13.27 3.14 -32.32
N ALA A 182 12.54 4.13 -32.85
CA ALA A 182 12.01 5.22 -32.04
C ALA A 182 11.01 4.73 -30.98
N VAL A 183 10.18 3.73 -31.30
CA VAL A 183 9.29 3.06 -30.32
C VAL A 183 10.09 2.36 -29.23
N LYS A 184 11.16 1.62 -29.57
CA LYS A 184 12.07 0.98 -28.59
C LYS A 184 12.68 2.02 -27.63
N GLN A 185 13.18 3.13 -28.17
CA GLN A 185 13.77 4.20 -27.37
C GLN A 185 12.73 4.89 -26.47
N ALA A 186 11.52 5.12 -26.99
CA ALA A 186 10.45 5.71 -26.21
C ALA A 186 9.97 4.76 -25.08
N PHE A 187 9.87 3.46 -25.33
CA PHE A 187 9.58 2.47 -24.29
C PHE A 187 10.68 2.37 -23.24
N TYR A 188 11.95 2.49 -23.63
CA TYR A 188 13.06 2.59 -22.68
C TYR A 188 12.91 3.83 -21.78
N ARG A 189 12.65 5.01 -22.35
CA ARG A 189 12.41 6.25 -21.58
C ARG A 189 11.19 6.15 -20.68
N PHE A 190 10.11 5.53 -21.15
CA PHE A 190 8.90 5.26 -20.36
C PHE A 190 9.23 4.44 -19.11
N ARG A 191 9.99 3.35 -19.26
CA ARG A 191 10.43 2.52 -18.13
C ARG A 191 11.37 3.26 -17.18
N GLN A 192 12.28 4.08 -17.70
CA GLN A 192 13.15 4.92 -16.88
C GLN A 192 12.34 5.92 -16.05
N ARG A 193 11.35 6.58 -16.66
CA ARG A 193 10.47 7.52 -15.95
C ARG A 193 9.65 6.81 -14.87
N TYR A 194 9.07 5.65 -15.19
CA TYR A 194 8.37 4.81 -14.23
C TYR A 194 9.25 4.42 -13.04
N GLN A 195 10.49 3.99 -13.28
CA GLN A 195 11.45 3.65 -12.22
C GLN A 195 11.82 4.85 -11.35
N ALA A 196 12.01 6.03 -11.97
CA ALA A 196 12.28 7.27 -11.25
C ALA A 196 11.12 7.65 -10.32
N LEU A 197 9.88 7.58 -10.82
CA LEU A 197 8.68 7.85 -10.03
C LEU A 197 8.49 6.83 -8.90
N LEU A 198 8.73 5.55 -9.16
CA LEU A 198 8.67 4.51 -8.13
C LEU A 198 9.70 4.74 -7.03
N ARG A 199 10.93 5.12 -7.40
CA ARG A 199 11.97 5.50 -6.45
C ARG A 199 11.54 6.69 -5.60
N GLU A 200 10.95 7.70 -6.23
CA GLU A 200 10.48 8.90 -5.57
C GLU A 200 9.36 8.60 -4.56
N GLU A 201 8.34 7.83 -4.94
CA GLU A 201 7.27 7.45 -4.00
C GLU A 201 7.82 6.62 -2.83
N ILE A 202 8.74 5.68 -3.05
CA ILE A 202 9.39 4.93 -1.97
C ILE A 202 10.23 5.84 -1.07
N SER A 203 10.94 6.81 -1.64
CA SER A 203 11.73 7.78 -0.87
C SER A 203 10.89 8.56 0.14
N HIS A 204 9.61 8.77 -0.15
CA HIS A 204 8.69 9.44 0.74
C HIS A 204 8.17 8.55 1.89
N THR A 205 8.40 7.24 1.81
CA THR A 205 7.94 6.23 2.80
C THR A 205 9.06 5.70 3.69
N VAL A 206 10.31 6.05 3.39
CA VAL A 206 11.48 5.67 4.20
C VAL A 206 12.02 6.88 4.95
N ALA A 207 12.61 6.63 6.12
CA ALA A 207 13.20 7.67 6.95
C ALA A 207 14.62 8.05 6.47
N MET A 208 15.35 7.10 5.89
CA MET A 208 16.72 7.29 5.41
C MET A 208 16.83 6.97 3.92
N PRO A 209 17.52 7.81 3.12
CA PRO A 209 17.70 7.54 1.68
C PRO A 209 18.41 6.22 1.38
N SER A 210 19.22 5.70 2.31
CA SER A 210 19.90 4.40 2.19
C SER A 210 18.93 3.22 2.12
N ASP A 211 17.72 3.35 2.67
CA ASP A 211 16.73 2.27 2.74
C ASP A 211 15.92 2.11 1.44
N ILE A 212 16.05 3.04 0.49
CA ILE A 212 15.25 3.07 -0.75
C ILE A 212 15.47 1.80 -1.57
N GLU A 213 16.72 1.39 -1.80
CA GLU A 213 17.03 0.22 -2.61
C GLU A 213 16.52 -1.08 -1.99
N ASP A 214 16.62 -1.18 -0.67
CA ASP A 214 16.15 -2.34 0.08
C ASP A 214 14.63 -2.44 0.03
N GLU A 215 13.92 -1.32 0.19
CA GLU A 215 12.45 -1.29 0.13
C GLU A 215 11.94 -1.56 -1.30
N LEU A 216 12.65 -1.07 -2.34
CA LEU A 216 12.35 -1.41 -3.74
C LEU A 216 12.53 -2.90 -4.03
N ARG A 217 13.65 -3.49 -3.58
CA ARG A 217 13.90 -4.94 -3.71
C ARG A 217 12.81 -5.75 -3.01
N TYR A 218 12.38 -5.31 -1.84
CA TYR A 218 11.31 -5.93 -1.09
C TYR A 218 9.95 -5.84 -1.80
N LEU A 219 9.59 -4.66 -2.32
CA LEU A 219 8.37 -4.45 -3.11
C LEU A 219 8.31 -5.42 -4.29
N ILE A 220 9.40 -5.56 -5.04
CA ILE A 220 9.48 -6.48 -6.19
C ILE A 220 9.31 -7.93 -5.74
N ALA A 221 9.90 -8.33 -4.61
CA ALA A 221 9.77 -9.69 -4.08
C ALA A 221 8.31 -10.01 -3.71
N VAL A 222 7.62 -9.07 -3.05
CA VAL A 222 6.21 -9.22 -2.64
C VAL A 222 5.25 -9.33 -3.82
N VAL A 223 5.50 -8.57 -4.90
CA VAL A 223 4.66 -8.61 -6.11
C VAL A 223 4.86 -9.90 -6.90
N ARG A 224 6.06 -10.51 -6.84
CA ARG A 224 6.39 -11.76 -7.55
C ARG A 224 5.94 -13.03 -6.81
N ALA A 225 5.70 -12.94 -5.50
CA ALA A 225 5.19 -14.02 -4.66
C ALA A 225 3.67 -14.19 -4.81
#